data_AF-A0A920E7Q6-F1
#
_entry.id   AF-A0A920E7Q6-F1
#
_cell.length_a   1.000
_cell.length_b   1.000
_cell.length_c   1.000
_cell.angle_alpha   90.00
_cell.angle_beta   90.00
_cell.angle_gamma   90.00
#
_symmetry.space_group_name_H-M   'P 1'
#
loop_
_entity.id
_entity.type
_entity.pdbx_description
1 polymer ?
#
loop_
_entity_poly.entity_id
_entity_poly.type
_entity_poly.pdbx_seq_one_letter_code
_entity_poly.pdbx_strand_id
1 'polypeptide(L)'
;MISKIRIYFLFIILLLTFDESNASCVDGEVNYTKESLTASNDCTAIFVQDKEEKTITINSGITVTDFGGKKPLNINKGSAGTTVINNGSLIETRSTTVILVGRNSTVELFENNGTISGSKGIKMVNRTGAGANWGHIKVFTNTGTLKQTRDIPDPTDDNAAIWVNVWGKITELNNSGSIRSSWQTINNFGIIENFNNTGTISTDRDDDGTVDNGKAIVNARDTETPASWYADQSFDKRKIGTLTNSGTIEATVNTIHNTGLIETINNSGNITATGNRAIYNKNENDGRNFGEIDTLINSGTISAGSHAIHNTGTITTIINTGTIVSTGSGYSIKNEGIITNLTNSQGASGSTLTYTGTVPTNYNIRVNSASDFGKIAFTSITGSLNFDVDSESELASGTTYSSIMTGISSGSITGQSGTHLNATGDRFEWSLENGGDATTWNLVTESAQSITPPTNCSINSSLPGCTSDDEDIVSTVELGMNNLTNVVNVNFAHMNTYDCDTFGENGMCISLGARNTKIKNPNSETKSLVFVFGKKLSENYRFAVFSSFKL
;
A
#
# COMPACT_ATOMS: atom_id res chain seq x y z
N MET A 1 -9.24 41.54 -19.35
CA MET A 1 -7.78 41.67 -19.12
C MET A 1 -7.58 41.62 -17.60
N ILE A 2 -7.47 40.40 -17.05
CA ILE A 2 -7.43 40.13 -15.61
C ILE A 2 -6.00 39.71 -15.29
N SER A 3 -5.29 40.54 -14.53
CA SER A 3 -3.91 40.28 -14.13
C SER A 3 -3.89 39.42 -12.87
N LYS A 4 -3.21 38.26 -12.96
CA LYS A 4 -2.95 37.33 -11.85
C LYS A 4 -1.94 37.96 -10.89
N ILE A 5 -2.35 38.23 -9.65
CA ILE A 5 -1.44 38.50 -8.53
C ILE A 5 -1.00 37.15 -7.97
N ARG A 6 0.29 36.82 -8.11
CA ARG A 6 0.94 35.71 -7.41
C ARG A 6 1.34 36.19 -6.01
N ILE A 7 0.72 35.66 -4.98
CA ILE A 7 1.11 35.85 -3.58
C ILE A 7 2.23 34.86 -3.29
N TYR A 8 3.45 35.37 -3.08
CA TYR A 8 4.56 34.59 -2.53
C TYR A 8 4.41 34.55 -1.00
N PHE A 9 4.20 33.36 -0.44
CA PHE A 9 4.33 33.12 1.00
C PHE A 9 5.82 33.11 1.35
N LEU A 10 6.30 34.22 1.91
CA LEU A 10 7.62 34.33 2.50
C LEU A 10 7.51 33.86 3.96
N PHE A 11 8.03 32.67 4.28
CA PHE A 11 8.22 32.23 5.67
C PHE A 11 9.32 33.09 6.29
N ILE A 12 8.94 34.13 7.03
CA ILE A 12 9.84 34.84 7.93
C ILE A 12 9.92 34.01 9.21
N ILE A 13 11.03 33.29 9.40
CA ILE A 13 11.41 32.73 10.70
C ILE A 13 11.78 33.94 11.57
N LEU A 14 10.83 34.37 12.40
CA LEU A 14 11.09 35.34 13.46
C LEU A 14 11.90 34.61 14.55
N LEU A 15 13.23 34.71 14.48
CA LEU A 15 14.12 34.38 15.59
C LEU A 15 13.88 35.36 16.73
N LEU A 16 12.91 35.07 17.58
CA LEU A 16 12.82 35.64 18.92
C LEU A 16 13.95 35.01 19.74
N THR A 17 15.09 35.70 19.81
CA THR A 17 16.11 35.41 20.82
C THR A 17 15.54 35.83 22.16
N PHE A 18 14.96 34.89 22.90
CA PHE A 18 14.81 35.08 24.34
C PHE A 18 16.22 35.11 24.92
N ASP A 19 16.55 36.21 25.60
CA ASP A 19 17.71 36.34 26.46
C ASP A 19 17.47 35.45 27.70
N GLU A 20 17.47 34.13 27.50
CA GLU A 20 17.59 33.19 28.61
C GLU A 20 19.04 33.33 29.08
N SER A 21 19.21 33.80 30.33
CA SER A 21 20.45 33.72 31.08
C SER A 21 21.16 32.42 30.70
N ASN A 22 22.34 32.50 30.06
CA ASN A 22 23.12 31.35 29.58
C ASN A 22 23.17 30.27 30.68
N ALA A 23 22.23 29.33 30.65
CA ALA A 23 22.18 28.21 31.57
C ALA A 23 23.21 27.22 31.01
N SER A 24 24.48 27.53 31.25
CA SER A 24 25.60 26.65 30.97
C SER A 24 25.53 25.49 31.94
N CYS A 25 25.55 24.26 31.43
CA CYS A 25 25.75 23.09 32.27
C CYS A 25 27.22 23.02 32.73
N VAL A 26 27.45 22.29 33.82
CA VAL A 26 28.75 22.15 34.46
C VAL A 26 29.35 20.78 34.12
N ASP A 27 30.65 20.75 33.86
CA ASP A 27 31.41 19.50 33.70
C ASP A 27 31.80 18.92 35.08
N GLY A 28 31.77 17.59 35.20
CA GLY A 28 32.10 16.87 36.43
C GLY A 28 30.99 16.75 37.47
N GLU A 29 29.75 17.18 37.17
CA GLU A 29 28.58 16.97 38.03
C GLU A 29 27.28 16.69 37.25
N VAL A 30 26.22 16.27 37.95
CA VAL A 30 24.91 16.01 37.31
C VAL A 30 24.11 17.30 37.21
N ASN A 31 23.74 17.68 35.99
CA ASN A 31 23.00 18.91 35.70
C ASN A 31 21.49 18.66 35.74
N TYR A 32 20.85 18.94 36.88
CA TYR A 32 19.40 18.85 37.02
C TYR A 32 18.74 20.13 36.50
N THR A 33 17.89 20.01 35.48
CA THR A 33 17.15 21.17 34.94
C THR A 33 15.64 20.97 35.01
N LYS A 34 14.94 22.06 35.34
CA LYS A 34 13.48 22.19 35.28
C LYS A 34 13.04 23.21 34.24
N GLU A 35 13.97 23.92 33.61
CA GLU A 35 13.73 24.95 32.59
C GLU A 35 14.48 24.57 31.30
N SER A 36 14.37 25.41 30.27
CA SER A 36 15.21 25.28 29.08
C SER A 36 16.69 25.38 29.44
N LEU A 37 17.54 24.68 28.70
CA LEU A 37 18.98 24.60 28.93
C LEU A 37 19.71 24.66 27.59
N THR A 38 20.72 25.53 27.48
CA THR A 38 21.62 25.58 26.32
C THR A 38 23.06 25.29 26.75
N ALA A 39 23.56 24.10 26.42
CA ALA A 39 24.94 23.70 26.67
C ALA A 39 25.89 24.42 25.69
N SER A 40 26.69 25.35 26.21
CA SER A 40 27.68 26.16 25.46
C SER A 40 29.14 25.85 25.83
N ASN A 41 29.35 24.89 26.72
CA ASN A 41 30.64 24.32 27.13
C ASN A 41 30.42 22.83 27.37
N ASP A 42 31.51 22.05 27.44
CA ASP A 42 31.42 20.62 27.78
C ASP A 42 30.73 20.42 29.13
N CYS A 43 29.94 19.34 29.22
CA CYS A 43 29.08 19.06 30.35
C CYS A 43 29.03 17.58 30.68
N THR A 44 28.51 17.28 31.87
CA THR A 44 28.18 15.92 32.26
C THR A 44 26.71 15.78 32.61
N ALA A 45 26.10 14.68 32.18
CA ALA A 45 24.79 14.18 32.57
C ALA A 45 23.70 15.24 32.77
N ILE A 46 22.95 15.55 31.72
CA ILE A 46 21.79 16.44 31.77
C ILE A 46 20.55 15.63 32.19
N PHE A 47 19.91 16.05 33.28
CA PHE A 47 18.74 15.39 33.85
C PHE A 47 17.53 16.35 33.84
N VAL A 48 16.65 16.17 32.85
CA VAL A 48 15.46 17.00 32.63
C VAL A 48 14.34 16.54 33.55
N GLN A 49 13.71 17.45 34.29
CA GLN A 49 12.66 17.17 35.27
C GLN A 49 11.45 18.08 35.08
N ASP A 50 10.31 17.70 35.67
CA ASP A 50 9.07 18.48 35.73
C ASP A 50 8.16 18.37 34.48
N LYS A 51 6.90 18.79 34.62
CA LYS A 51 5.78 18.58 33.67
C LYS A 51 5.50 19.79 32.75
N GLU A 52 6.41 20.74 32.68
CA GLU A 52 6.31 21.88 31.77
C GLU A 52 7.15 21.64 30.52
N GLU A 53 6.80 22.29 29.41
CA GLU A 53 7.55 22.23 28.16
C GLU A 53 8.91 22.92 28.29
N LYS A 54 9.93 22.39 27.60
CA LYS A 54 11.32 22.84 27.74
C LYS A 54 12.10 22.56 26.47
N THR A 55 13.13 23.36 26.22
CA THR A 55 14.08 23.11 25.14
C THR A 55 15.46 22.83 25.71
N ILE A 56 16.03 21.69 25.34
CA ILE A 56 17.41 21.31 25.66
C ILE A 56 18.24 21.37 24.39
N THR A 57 19.15 22.33 24.31
CA THR A 57 20.02 22.54 23.16
C THR A 57 21.46 22.23 23.53
N ILE A 58 22.13 21.41 22.71
CA ILE A 58 23.56 21.13 22.82
C ILE A 58 24.23 21.75 21.61
N ASN A 59 25.07 22.77 21.84
CA ASN A 59 25.71 23.51 20.75
C ASN A 59 26.76 22.67 20.02
N SER A 60 27.05 23.06 18.78
CA SER A 60 28.11 22.44 18.00
C SER A 60 29.46 22.57 18.70
N GLY A 61 30.28 21.51 18.64
CA GLY A 61 31.56 21.43 19.32
C GLY A 61 31.49 21.07 20.81
N ILE A 62 30.29 20.98 21.39
CA ILE A 62 30.11 20.62 22.81
C ILE A 62 29.93 19.12 22.97
N THR A 63 30.58 18.57 23.99
CA THR A 63 30.43 17.18 24.41
C THR A 63 29.71 17.10 25.74
N VAL A 64 28.64 16.30 25.80
CA VAL A 64 27.99 15.89 27.06
C VAL A 64 28.32 14.44 27.33
N THR A 65 28.96 14.17 28.46
CA THR A 65 29.35 12.81 28.89
C THR A 65 28.51 12.32 30.07
N ASP A 66 28.69 11.06 30.46
CA ASP A 66 28.00 10.45 31.59
C ASP A 66 28.74 10.67 32.92
N PHE A 67 28.01 10.76 34.04
CA PHE A 67 28.60 10.99 35.36
C PHE A 67 27.80 10.32 36.48
N GLY A 68 28.49 9.75 37.46
CA GLY A 68 27.86 9.18 38.66
C GLY A 68 26.77 8.12 38.39
N GLY A 69 26.89 7.36 37.29
CA GLY A 69 25.89 6.37 36.86
C GLY A 69 24.65 6.95 36.12
N LYS A 70 24.59 8.28 35.99
CA LYS A 70 23.59 9.00 35.17
C LYS A 70 24.03 9.06 33.72
N LYS A 71 23.05 9.15 32.83
CA LYS A 71 23.24 9.12 31.37
C LYS A 71 23.60 10.51 30.86
N PRO A 72 24.28 10.63 29.70
CA PRO A 72 24.52 11.92 29.06
C PRO A 72 23.24 12.77 28.96
N LEU A 73 22.11 12.17 28.57
CA LEU A 73 20.80 12.81 28.62
C LEU A 73 19.74 11.90 29.25
N ASN A 74 19.01 12.43 30.23
CA ASN A 74 17.89 11.75 30.85
C ASN A 74 16.65 12.64 30.84
N ILE A 75 15.62 12.20 30.11
CA ILE A 75 14.29 12.79 30.20
C ILE A 75 13.56 12.06 31.31
N ASN A 76 13.46 12.68 32.49
CA ASN A 76 12.94 12.01 33.66
C ASN A 76 11.46 11.63 33.49
N LYS A 77 11.00 10.70 34.32
CA LYS A 77 9.63 10.23 34.36
C LYS A 77 8.63 11.39 34.53
N GLY A 78 7.62 11.41 33.67
CA GLY A 78 6.51 12.36 33.75
C GLY A 78 6.80 13.70 33.09
N SER A 79 7.96 13.87 32.45
CA SER A 79 8.29 15.13 31.77
C SER A 79 7.38 15.36 30.56
N ALA A 80 6.73 16.52 30.54
CA ALA A 80 5.88 16.91 29.42
C ALA A 80 6.70 17.64 28.34
N GLY A 81 6.05 17.88 27.20
CA GLY A 81 6.61 18.26 25.91
C GLY A 81 8.02 18.85 25.90
N THR A 82 9.02 17.97 25.89
CA THR A 82 10.43 18.36 25.82
C THR A 82 10.88 18.40 24.36
N THR A 83 11.57 19.46 23.96
CA THR A 83 12.31 19.56 22.70
C THR A 83 13.78 19.34 22.98
N VAL A 84 14.42 18.44 22.22
CA VAL A 84 15.86 18.16 22.33
C VAL A 84 16.51 18.46 20.98
N ILE A 85 17.52 19.32 20.98
CA ILE A 85 18.30 19.69 19.80
C ILE A 85 19.77 19.39 20.08
N ASN A 86 20.30 18.32 19.49
CA ASN A 86 21.70 17.94 19.60
C ASN A 86 22.48 18.35 18.34
N ASN A 87 23.27 19.43 18.43
CA ASN A 87 24.24 19.82 17.40
C ASN A 87 25.68 19.41 17.76
N GLY A 88 25.90 18.97 19.01
CA GLY A 88 27.21 18.57 19.54
C GLY A 88 27.36 17.04 19.61
N SER A 89 27.92 16.55 20.70
CA SER A 89 28.16 15.12 20.94
C SER A 89 27.59 14.68 22.28
N LEU A 90 26.71 13.67 22.25
CA LEU A 90 26.28 12.92 23.44
C LEU A 90 27.08 11.62 23.48
N ILE A 91 28.03 11.50 24.41
CA ILE A 91 28.97 10.38 24.45
C ILE A 91 28.87 9.65 25.78
N GLU A 92 28.67 8.34 25.73
CA GLU A 92 28.61 7.47 26.90
C GLU A 92 29.90 6.65 27.03
N THR A 93 30.46 6.58 28.24
CA THR A 93 31.79 6.02 28.54
C THR A 93 31.79 4.90 29.60
N ARG A 94 30.66 4.62 30.25
CA ARG A 94 30.54 3.70 31.40
C ARG A 94 29.60 2.51 31.17
N SER A 95 29.42 2.06 29.93
CA SER A 95 28.62 0.87 29.63
C SER A 95 27.10 1.00 29.90
N THR A 96 26.55 2.18 29.68
CA THR A 96 25.15 2.53 29.92
C THR A 96 24.44 3.15 28.69
N THR A 97 23.17 3.55 28.85
CA THR A 97 22.39 4.21 27.78
C THR A 97 22.81 5.66 27.55
N VAL A 98 23.04 6.10 26.31
CA VAL A 98 23.33 7.52 26.02
C VAL A 98 22.13 8.39 26.39
N ILE A 99 20.93 7.98 25.98
CA ILE A 99 19.70 8.75 26.19
C ILE A 99 18.60 7.85 26.73
N LEU A 100 18.05 8.22 27.88
CA LEU A 100 16.86 7.56 28.43
C LEU A 100 15.64 8.47 28.33
N VAL A 101 14.60 8.01 27.64
CA VAL A 101 13.27 8.60 27.70
C VAL A 101 12.46 7.87 28.76
N GLY A 102 12.15 8.60 29.84
CA GLY A 102 11.41 8.12 30.99
C GLY A 102 9.96 7.74 30.68
N ARG A 103 9.33 7.08 31.65
CA ARG A 103 7.91 6.70 31.54
C ARG A 103 7.01 7.92 31.66
N ASN A 104 5.84 7.89 31.02
CA ASN A 104 4.89 9.01 31.02
C ASN A 104 5.53 10.32 30.54
N SER A 105 6.60 10.22 29.76
CA SER A 105 7.35 11.37 29.27
C SER A 105 7.08 11.55 27.78
N THR A 106 6.91 12.80 27.37
CA THR A 106 6.71 13.16 25.97
C THR A 106 7.85 14.06 25.51
N VAL A 107 8.55 13.61 24.48
CA VAL A 107 9.47 14.43 23.69
C VAL A 107 8.70 14.85 22.44
N GLU A 108 8.42 16.14 22.30
CA GLU A 108 7.69 16.68 21.14
C GLU A 108 8.56 16.57 19.88
N LEU A 109 9.82 16.96 20.03
CA LEU A 109 10.79 16.98 18.96
C LEU A 109 12.16 16.55 19.49
N PHE A 110 12.76 15.57 18.83
CA PHE A 110 14.14 15.17 19.05
C PHE A 110 14.90 15.35 17.74
N GLU A 111 15.80 16.32 17.68
CA GLU A 111 16.67 16.56 16.53
C GLU A 111 18.11 16.19 16.86
N ASN A 112 18.66 15.21 16.15
CA ASN A 112 20.08 14.90 16.17
C ASN A 112 20.74 15.36 14.86
N ASN A 113 21.48 16.47 14.95
CA ASN A 113 22.35 16.96 13.88
C ASN A 113 23.83 16.63 14.15
N GLY A 114 24.15 16.32 15.40
CA GLY A 114 25.50 15.98 15.85
C GLY A 114 25.73 14.47 15.97
N THR A 115 26.44 14.07 17.03
CA THR A 115 26.79 12.68 17.31
C THR A 115 26.12 12.18 18.59
N ILE A 116 25.58 10.98 18.54
CA ILE A 116 25.14 10.20 19.71
C ILE A 116 25.92 8.90 19.66
N SER A 117 26.76 8.63 20.66
CA SER A 117 27.65 7.47 20.66
C SER A 117 27.77 6.83 22.03
N GLY A 118 27.66 5.51 22.11
CA GLY A 118 27.76 4.80 23.37
C GLY A 118 27.42 3.33 23.28
N SER A 119 27.60 2.62 24.40
CA SER A 119 27.38 1.17 24.43
C SER A 119 25.91 0.75 24.26
N LYS A 120 24.97 1.61 24.67
CA LYS A 120 23.53 1.51 24.37
C LYS A 120 23.07 2.90 23.92
N GLY A 121 22.41 3.03 22.78
CA GLY A 121 22.06 4.33 22.20
C GLY A 121 20.91 5.03 22.93
N ILE A 122 19.77 5.16 22.25
CA ILE A 122 18.55 5.75 22.81
C ILE A 122 17.65 4.63 23.30
N LYS A 123 17.21 4.69 24.56
CA LYS A 123 16.25 3.74 25.12
C LYS A 123 14.98 4.46 25.55
N MET A 124 13.84 3.93 25.11
CA MET A 124 12.51 4.43 25.49
C MET A 124 11.82 3.45 26.43
N VAL A 125 11.43 3.94 27.62
CA VAL A 125 10.63 3.23 28.63
C VAL A 125 11.31 1.96 29.17
N ASN A 126 11.02 1.57 30.40
CA ASN A 126 11.28 0.21 30.88
C ASN A 126 10.24 -0.10 31.95
N ARG A 127 9.20 -0.89 31.68
CA ARG A 127 8.48 -1.67 32.71
C ARG A 127 7.61 -2.77 32.12
N THR A 128 7.64 -3.92 32.80
CA THR A 128 6.64 -4.99 32.79
C THR A 128 5.60 -4.73 33.91
N GLY A 129 4.32 -4.49 33.58
CA GLY A 129 3.23 -4.41 34.56
C GLY A 129 2.02 -3.52 34.19
N ALA A 130 0.84 -3.85 34.72
CA ALA A 130 -0.43 -3.16 34.46
C ALA A 130 -0.41 -1.68 34.91
N GLY A 131 -0.91 -0.78 34.05
CA GLY A 131 -0.96 0.68 34.29
C GLY A 131 0.28 1.48 33.81
N ALA A 132 1.09 0.94 32.90
CA ALA A 132 2.21 1.66 32.29
C ALA A 132 1.71 2.68 31.25
N ASN A 133 2.01 3.98 31.43
CA ASN A 133 1.75 5.00 30.40
C ASN A 133 3.03 5.26 29.57
N TRP A 134 2.81 5.66 28.31
CA TRP A 134 3.82 5.71 27.25
C TRP A 134 5.01 6.61 27.56
N GLY A 135 6.19 6.21 27.09
CA GLY A 135 7.26 7.14 26.76
C GLY A 135 7.17 7.38 25.26
N HIS A 136 7.00 8.63 24.87
CA HIS A 136 6.61 9.00 23.52
C HIS A 136 7.60 10.01 22.96
N ILE A 137 8.20 9.71 21.81
CA ILE A 137 8.83 10.71 20.95
C ILE A 137 7.87 10.96 19.80
N LYS A 138 7.31 12.16 19.69
CA LYS A 138 6.39 12.47 18.58
C LYS A 138 7.18 12.56 17.27
N VAL A 139 8.22 13.38 17.24
CA VAL A 139 9.08 13.51 16.05
C VAL A 139 10.53 13.26 16.44
N PHE A 140 11.14 12.24 15.84
CA PHE A 140 12.56 11.98 15.90
C PHE A 140 13.18 12.26 14.54
N THR A 141 14.14 13.17 14.47
CA THR A 141 14.88 13.50 13.25
C THR A 141 16.36 13.28 13.47
N ASN A 142 16.98 12.44 12.66
CA ASN A 142 18.42 12.21 12.65
C ASN A 142 19.01 12.62 11.30
N THR A 143 19.78 13.71 11.29
CA THR A 143 20.62 14.13 10.16
C THR A 143 22.11 13.85 10.42
N GLY A 144 22.48 13.70 11.70
CA GLY A 144 23.83 13.39 12.15
C GLY A 144 24.11 11.88 12.26
N THR A 145 24.93 11.52 13.26
CA THR A 145 25.34 10.13 13.51
C THR A 145 24.79 9.64 14.83
N LEU A 146 24.23 8.43 14.81
CA LEU A 146 23.91 7.65 15.99
C LEU A 146 24.65 6.31 15.88
N LYS A 147 25.60 6.06 16.79
CA LYS A 147 26.41 4.84 16.79
C LYS A 147 26.32 4.12 18.14
N GLN A 148 25.81 2.89 18.13
CA GLN A 148 25.99 1.97 19.24
C GLN A 148 27.32 1.23 19.06
N THR A 149 28.14 1.15 20.12
CA THR A 149 29.56 0.79 20.02
C THR A 149 29.95 -0.52 20.71
N ARG A 150 29.01 -1.26 21.29
CA ARG A 150 29.32 -2.52 21.98
C ARG A 150 29.04 -3.70 21.05
N ASP A 151 30.10 -4.41 20.70
CA ASP A 151 30.10 -5.52 19.74
C ASP A 151 29.34 -6.76 20.22
N ILE A 152 29.50 -7.18 21.49
CA ILE A 152 28.96 -8.49 21.91
C ILE A 152 27.96 -8.36 23.07
N PRO A 153 26.64 -8.41 22.79
CA PRO A 153 25.63 -8.60 23.81
C PRO A 153 25.40 -10.09 24.11
N ASP A 154 25.15 -10.39 25.38
CA ASP A 154 24.36 -11.57 25.74
C ASP A 154 23.01 -11.49 24.97
N PRO A 155 22.45 -12.58 24.42
CA PRO A 155 21.11 -12.56 23.81
C PRO A 155 19.99 -11.97 24.68
N THR A 156 20.23 -11.77 25.99
CA THR A 156 19.30 -11.08 26.92
C THR A 156 19.52 -9.57 27.06
N ASP A 157 20.47 -8.95 26.34
CA ASP A 157 20.84 -7.55 26.53
C ASP A 157 20.05 -6.55 25.65
N ASP A 158 19.80 -5.37 26.21
CA ASP A 158 19.06 -4.24 25.64
C ASP A 158 19.91 -3.30 24.77
N ASN A 159 20.78 -3.85 23.93
CA ASN A 159 21.83 -3.10 23.22
C ASN A 159 21.39 -2.79 21.78
N ALA A 160 20.82 -1.61 21.57
CA ALA A 160 20.58 -1.06 20.23
C ALA A 160 20.91 0.43 20.13
N ALA A 161 21.07 0.90 18.90
CA ALA A 161 21.19 2.32 18.59
C ALA A 161 19.88 3.04 18.96
N ILE A 162 18.74 2.46 18.61
CA ILE A 162 17.43 2.86 19.13
C ILE A 162 16.72 1.63 19.65
N TRP A 163 16.32 1.67 20.92
CA TRP A 163 15.60 0.62 21.61
C TRP A 163 14.24 1.14 22.08
N VAL A 164 13.18 0.71 21.41
CA VAL A 164 11.80 1.05 21.76
C VAL A 164 11.22 -0.12 22.55
N ASN A 165 11.11 0.02 23.87
CA ASN A 165 10.48 -1.03 24.68
C ASN A 165 8.97 -1.06 24.44
N VAL A 166 8.34 -2.11 24.98
CA VAL A 166 6.89 -2.16 25.14
C VAL A 166 6.42 -0.86 25.81
N TRP A 167 5.36 -0.25 25.26
CA TRP A 167 4.83 1.07 25.65
C TRP A 167 5.69 2.28 25.25
N GLY A 168 6.82 2.06 24.59
CA GLY A 168 7.49 3.08 23.81
C GLY A 168 6.71 3.34 22.52
N LYS A 169 6.56 4.60 22.16
CA LYS A 169 5.99 5.01 20.87
C LYS A 169 6.85 6.07 20.22
N ILE A 170 7.18 5.87 18.95
CA ILE A 170 7.66 6.92 18.06
C ILE A 170 6.56 7.16 17.03
N THR A 171 6.03 8.38 16.95
CA THR A 171 5.03 8.69 15.90
C THR A 171 5.74 8.82 14.55
N GLU A 172 6.77 9.65 14.50
CA GLU A 172 7.55 9.91 13.28
C GLU A 172 9.04 9.69 13.55
N LEU A 173 9.67 8.78 12.82
CA LEU A 173 11.12 8.54 12.82
C LEU A 173 11.66 8.89 11.43
N ASN A 174 12.36 10.02 11.34
CA ASN A 174 13.02 10.50 10.13
C ASN A 174 14.54 10.31 10.25
N ASN A 175 15.12 9.45 9.42
CA ASN A 175 16.57 9.30 9.31
C ASN A 175 17.05 9.72 7.93
N SER A 176 17.79 10.83 7.85
CA SER A 176 18.58 11.22 6.67
C SER A 176 20.09 11.11 6.91
N GLY A 177 20.51 10.91 8.16
CA GLY A 177 21.89 10.70 8.57
C GLY A 177 22.26 9.23 8.64
N SER A 178 23.06 8.88 9.64
CA SER A 178 23.58 7.54 9.85
C SER A 178 23.14 6.99 11.21
N ILE A 179 22.54 5.80 11.23
CA ILE A 179 22.25 5.02 12.44
C ILE A 179 22.94 3.68 12.33
N ARG A 180 23.86 3.37 13.25
CA ARG A 180 24.69 2.16 13.19
C ARG A 180 24.81 1.48 14.54
N SER A 181 24.99 0.17 14.52
CA SER A 181 25.31 -0.66 15.68
C SER A 181 26.15 -1.85 15.22
N SER A 182 26.81 -2.56 16.13
CA SER A 182 27.47 -3.83 15.77
C SER A 182 26.49 -5.01 15.71
N TRP A 183 25.40 -4.97 16.47
CA TRP A 183 24.46 -6.09 16.54
C TRP A 183 23.03 -5.76 16.12
N GLN A 184 22.29 -4.95 16.89
CA GLN A 184 20.90 -4.60 16.58
C GLN A 184 20.76 -3.08 16.47
N THR A 185 20.47 -2.57 15.28
CA THR A 185 20.54 -1.12 15.08
C THR A 185 19.30 -0.43 15.62
N ILE A 186 18.13 -0.87 15.19
CA ILE A 186 16.84 -0.41 15.70
C ILE A 186 16.06 -1.62 16.17
N ASN A 187 15.76 -1.68 17.45
CA ASN A 187 14.97 -2.75 18.04
C ASN A 187 13.65 -2.19 18.60
N ASN A 188 12.55 -2.63 17.99
CA ASN A 188 11.21 -2.21 18.31
C ASN A 188 10.41 -3.36 18.94
N PHE A 189 10.03 -3.17 20.20
CA PHE A 189 9.02 -3.95 20.93
C PHE A 189 7.74 -3.14 21.21
N GLY A 190 7.72 -1.86 20.81
CA GLY A 190 6.62 -0.92 20.96
C GLY A 190 6.03 -0.54 19.61
N ILE A 191 5.74 0.75 19.43
CA ILE A 191 5.15 1.28 18.20
C ILE A 191 6.11 2.25 17.53
N ILE A 192 6.32 2.07 16.23
CA ILE A 192 6.81 3.13 15.34
C ILE A 192 5.75 3.33 14.26
N GLU A 193 5.04 4.46 14.25
CA GLU A 193 3.94 4.65 13.29
C GLU A 193 4.46 4.90 11.88
N ASN A 194 5.31 5.92 11.72
CA ASN A 194 5.95 6.25 10.46
C ASN A 194 7.47 6.20 10.62
N PHE A 195 8.11 5.34 9.82
CA PHE A 195 9.54 5.16 9.81
C PHE A 195 10.08 5.49 8.41
N ASN A 196 10.65 6.70 8.27
CA ASN A 196 11.24 7.18 7.04
C ASN A 196 12.76 7.12 7.09
N ASN A 197 13.35 6.40 6.14
CA ASN A 197 14.79 6.33 5.95
C ASN A 197 15.18 6.83 4.56
N THR A 198 15.87 7.97 4.51
CA THR A 198 16.56 8.49 3.32
C THR A 198 18.08 8.40 3.46
N GLY A 199 18.57 8.18 4.68
CA GLY A 199 19.98 8.02 5.02
C GLY A 199 20.44 6.56 5.04
N THR A 200 21.33 6.25 5.97
CA THR A 200 21.87 4.89 6.16
C THR A 200 21.49 4.34 7.53
N ILE A 201 20.98 3.11 7.54
CA ILE A 201 20.85 2.28 8.73
C ILE A 201 21.68 1.02 8.47
N SER A 202 22.73 0.81 9.25
CA SER A 202 23.62 -0.34 9.05
C SER A 202 23.87 -1.11 10.34
N THR A 203 24.18 -2.40 10.22
CA THR A 203 25.01 -3.06 11.23
C THR A 203 26.44 -3.06 10.74
N ASP A 204 27.36 -2.52 11.54
CA ASP A 204 28.78 -2.59 11.25
C ASP A 204 29.26 -4.05 11.42
N ARG A 205 30.32 -4.43 10.71
CA ARG A 205 31.09 -5.62 11.07
C ARG A 205 31.91 -5.27 12.31
N ASP A 206 32.12 -6.24 13.17
CA ASP A 206 32.86 -6.04 14.41
C ASP A 206 34.28 -5.53 14.12
N ASP A 207 34.86 -4.80 15.07
CA ASP A 207 36.24 -4.29 14.96
C ASP A 207 37.27 -5.45 14.84
N ASP A 208 36.88 -6.69 15.20
CA ASP A 208 37.68 -7.92 15.04
C ASP A 208 37.50 -8.63 13.68
N GLY A 209 36.63 -8.10 12.81
CA GLY A 209 36.36 -8.62 11.47
C GLY A 209 35.45 -9.85 11.41
N THR A 210 34.82 -10.26 12.53
CA THR A 210 33.82 -11.33 12.52
C THR A 210 32.45 -10.83 12.03
N VAL A 211 31.59 -11.79 11.65
CA VAL A 211 30.23 -11.52 11.16
C VAL A 211 29.28 -11.80 12.30
N ASP A 212 28.96 -10.77 13.08
CA ASP A 212 27.92 -10.86 14.09
C ASP A 212 26.55 -11.15 13.50
N ASN A 213 25.64 -11.69 14.32
CA ASN A 213 24.23 -11.97 14.00
C ASN A 213 23.41 -10.67 13.81
N GLY A 214 23.98 -9.74 13.05
CA GLY A 214 23.58 -8.35 12.92
C GLY A 214 22.21 -8.22 12.26
N LYS A 215 21.39 -7.37 12.86
CA LYS A 215 20.07 -6.99 12.37
C LYS A 215 19.90 -5.47 12.37
N ALA A 216 19.60 -4.90 11.20
CA ALA A 216 19.42 -3.45 11.11
C ALA A 216 18.10 -3.01 11.76
N ILE A 217 17.01 -3.69 11.42
CA ILE A 217 15.69 -3.44 12.01
C ILE A 217 15.15 -4.73 12.58
N VAL A 218 14.85 -4.72 13.86
CA VAL A 218 14.14 -5.78 14.56
C VAL A 218 12.78 -5.23 14.94
N ASN A 219 11.72 -5.79 14.35
CA ASN A 219 10.35 -5.55 14.79
C ASN A 219 9.89 -6.80 15.51
N ALA A 220 10.08 -6.78 16.83
CA ALA A 220 9.89 -7.94 17.66
C ALA A 220 8.62 -7.85 18.48
N ARG A 221 7.99 -9.00 18.63
CA ARG A 221 7.05 -9.25 19.71
C ARG A 221 7.78 -9.24 21.06
N ASP A 222 7.17 -8.68 22.10
CA ASP A 222 7.64 -8.89 23.46
C ASP A 222 7.32 -10.31 23.94
N THR A 223 8.38 -11.08 24.18
CA THR A 223 8.43 -12.48 24.62
C THR A 223 8.60 -12.61 26.14
N GLU A 224 8.87 -11.52 26.86
CA GLU A 224 9.20 -11.51 28.29
C GLU A 224 7.95 -11.47 29.19
N THR A 225 6.76 -11.28 28.62
CA THR A 225 5.51 -11.19 29.38
C THR A 225 4.60 -12.42 29.19
N PRO A 226 4.04 -12.98 30.29
CA PRO A 226 3.17 -14.16 30.21
C PRO A 226 1.95 -13.97 29.29
N ALA A 227 1.63 -15.02 28.53
CA ALA A 227 0.59 -15.03 27.49
C ALA A 227 -0.80 -14.53 27.94
N SER A 228 -1.13 -14.68 29.22
CA SER A 228 -2.48 -14.47 29.75
C SER A 228 -2.91 -13.01 29.92
N TRP A 229 -2.01 -12.03 29.74
CA TRP A 229 -2.36 -10.60 29.87
C TRP A 229 -2.47 -9.87 28.52
N TYR A 230 -1.88 -10.41 27.44
CA TYR A 230 -1.79 -9.74 26.14
C TYR A 230 -2.70 -10.32 25.05
N ALA A 231 -3.36 -11.47 25.30
CA ALA A 231 -4.30 -12.07 24.35
C ALA A 231 -5.48 -11.14 23.97
N ASP A 232 -5.74 -10.08 24.76
CA ASP A 232 -6.83 -9.11 24.56
C ASP A 232 -6.39 -7.75 23.95
N GLN A 233 -5.13 -7.57 23.52
CA GLN A 233 -4.58 -6.21 23.25
C GLN A 233 -4.23 -5.86 21.79
N SER A 234 -4.60 -6.68 20.79
CA SER A 234 -4.42 -6.39 19.34
C SER A 234 -2.96 -6.13 18.89
N PHE A 235 -2.69 -6.13 17.58
CA PHE A 235 -1.43 -5.68 16.99
C PHE A 235 -1.16 -4.17 17.21
N ASP A 236 -2.17 -3.42 17.64
CA ASP A 236 -2.16 -1.95 17.85
C ASP A 236 -1.17 -1.44 18.90
N LYS A 237 -0.43 -2.32 19.56
CA LYS A 237 0.57 -1.95 20.56
C LYS A 237 2.01 -2.34 20.22
N ARG A 238 2.24 -3.06 19.12
CA ARG A 238 3.54 -3.65 18.76
C ARG A 238 3.68 -3.76 17.23
N LYS A 239 3.96 -2.64 16.57
CA LYS A 239 4.01 -2.59 15.12
C LYS A 239 4.96 -1.53 14.59
N ILE A 240 5.37 -1.74 13.35
CA ILE A 240 5.74 -0.65 12.46
C ILE A 240 4.51 -0.41 11.57
N GLY A 241 3.98 0.80 11.56
CA GLY A 241 2.89 1.15 10.64
C GLY A 241 3.42 1.15 9.21
N THR A 242 4.14 2.21 8.84
CA THR A 242 4.79 2.32 7.53
C THR A 242 6.30 2.46 7.67
N LEU A 243 7.06 1.58 7.02
CA LEU A 243 8.48 1.72 6.76
C LEU A 243 8.71 2.22 5.33
N THR A 244 9.06 3.48 5.18
CA THR A 244 9.44 4.08 3.89
C THR A 244 10.95 4.15 3.78
N ASN A 245 11.55 3.37 2.88
CA ASN A 245 12.98 3.39 2.63
C ASN A 245 13.29 3.89 1.21
N SER A 246 13.91 5.07 1.11
CA SER A 246 14.55 5.56 -0.12
C SER A 246 16.07 5.67 0.01
N GLY A 247 16.63 5.33 1.16
CA GLY A 247 18.06 5.29 1.44
C GLY A 247 18.59 3.85 1.46
N THR A 248 19.55 3.59 2.35
CA THR A 248 20.14 2.27 2.54
C THR A 248 19.79 1.72 3.93
N ILE A 249 19.30 0.49 3.97
CA ILE A 249 19.19 -0.33 5.17
C ILE A 249 20.00 -1.59 4.90
N GLU A 250 21.04 -1.83 5.67
CA GLU A 250 21.93 -2.96 5.45
C GLU A 250 22.31 -3.70 6.73
N ALA A 251 22.46 -5.01 6.64
CA ALA A 251 22.94 -5.81 7.76
C ALA A 251 23.86 -6.94 7.33
N THR A 252 24.58 -7.49 8.30
CA THR A 252 25.42 -8.66 8.10
C THR A 252 24.59 -9.94 7.98
N VAL A 253 23.51 -10.11 8.75
CA VAL A 253 22.71 -11.35 8.75
C VAL A 253 21.27 -11.14 8.33
N ASN A 254 20.44 -10.44 9.14
CA ASN A 254 19.04 -10.18 8.79
C ASN A 254 18.75 -8.68 8.74
N THR A 255 18.52 -8.09 7.58
CA THR A 255 18.33 -6.63 7.49
C THR A 255 17.05 -6.18 8.19
N ILE A 256 15.93 -6.81 7.86
CA ILE A 256 14.65 -6.64 8.56
C ILE A 256 14.27 -7.99 9.14
N HIS A 257 14.20 -8.06 10.47
CA HIS A 257 13.77 -9.22 11.22
C HIS A 257 12.42 -8.95 11.85
N ASN A 258 11.36 -9.50 11.26
CA ASN A 258 10.00 -9.28 11.73
C ASN A 258 9.46 -10.53 12.44
N THR A 259 9.04 -10.36 13.69
CA THR A 259 8.23 -11.31 14.46
C THR A 259 6.97 -10.63 15.03
N GLY A 260 6.67 -9.41 14.60
CA GLY A 260 5.46 -8.65 14.91
C GLY A 260 4.68 -8.29 13.64
N LEU A 261 3.97 -7.15 13.67
CA LEU A 261 3.27 -6.60 12.50
C LEU A 261 4.08 -5.47 11.87
N ILE A 262 4.24 -5.52 10.55
CA ILE A 262 4.59 -4.37 9.72
C ILE A 262 3.46 -4.17 8.71
N GLU A 263 2.68 -3.08 8.82
CA GLU A 263 1.54 -2.90 7.91
C GLU A 263 2.03 -2.62 6.49
N THR A 264 3.03 -1.76 6.32
CA THR A 264 3.58 -1.44 5.00
C THR A 264 5.09 -1.29 5.02
N ILE A 265 5.76 -1.94 4.06
CA ILE A 265 7.13 -1.64 3.67
C ILE A 265 7.07 -1.04 2.26
N ASN A 266 7.51 0.21 2.12
CA ASN A 266 7.68 0.87 0.83
C ASN A 266 9.16 1.11 0.56
N ASN A 267 9.76 0.26 -0.26
CA ASN A 267 11.18 0.32 -0.61
C ASN A 267 11.38 0.88 -2.02
N SER A 268 11.95 2.08 -2.11
CA SER A 268 12.51 2.66 -3.33
C SER A 268 14.05 2.75 -3.31
N GLY A 269 14.66 2.50 -2.15
CA GLY A 269 16.11 2.41 -1.96
C GLY A 269 16.62 0.97 -1.89
N ASN A 270 17.57 0.74 -0.98
CA ASN A 270 18.27 -0.52 -0.83
C ASN A 270 17.95 -1.16 0.54
N ILE A 271 17.48 -2.42 0.53
CA ILE A 271 17.41 -3.29 1.70
C ILE A 271 18.32 -4.49 1.41
N THR A 272 19.50 -4.52 2.05
CA THR A 272 20.55 -5.47 1.66
C THR A 272 21.09 -6.25 2.86
N ALA A 273 21.15 -7.57 2.75
CA ALA A 273 21.86 -8.42 3.71
C ALA A 273 23.10 -9.04 3.05
N THR A 274 24.28 -8.78 3.59
CA THR A 274 25.50 -9.39 3.02
C THR A 274 25.59 -10.90 3.29
N GLY A 275 24.99 -11.38 4.37
CA GLY A 275 24.96 -12.79 4.75
C GLY A 275 23.66 -13.50 4.38
N ASN A 276 22.65 -13.45 5.26
CA ASN A 276 21.53 -14.41 5.22
C ASN A 276 20.29 -13.84 4.51
N ARG A 277 19.52 -12.95 5.16
CA ARG A 277 18.18 -12.55 4.69
C ARG A 277 18.00 -11.05 4.69
N ALA A 278 17.56 -10.46 3.58
CA ALA A 278 17.21 -9.04 3.60
C ALA A 278 15.92 -8.83 4.41
N ILE A 279 14.87 -9.60 4.12
CA ILE A 279 13.65 -9.61 4.92
C ILE A 279 13.44 -11.02 5.45
N TYR A 280 13.43 -11.17 6.77
CA TYR A 280 13.02 -12.40 7.44
C TYR A 280 11.71 -12.17 8.18
N ASN A 281 10.60 -12.55 7.55
CA ASN A 281 9.28 -12.53 8.17
C ASN A 281 9.05 -13.87 8.88
N LYS A 282 9.32 -13.87 10.18
CA LYS A 282 9.45 -15.09 10.97
C LYS A 282 8.16 -15.44 11.71
N ASN A 283 7.70 -16.66 11.53
CA ASN A 283 6.76 -17.32 12.41
C ASN A 283 7.53 -17.94 13.59
N GLU A 284 7.16 -17.59 14.82
CA GLU A 284 7.61 -18.31 15.99
C GLU A 284 6.63 -19.44 16.28
N ASN A 285 7.10 -20.70 16.21
CA ASN A 285 6.29 -21.90 16.39
C ASN A 285 5.75 -22.08 17.84
N ASP A 286 5.50 -20.99 18.57
CA ASP A 286 5.04 -20.98 19.97
C ASP A 286 3.51 -20.88 20.12
N GLY A 287 2.78 -20.94 19.00
CA GLY A 287 1.32 -20.90 18.96
C GLY A 287 0.70 -19.53 19.27
N ARG A 288 1.52 -18.46 19.28
CA ARG A 288 1.10 -17.07 19.47
C ARG A 288 1.55 -16.25 18.25
N ASN A 289 0.85 -15.15 17.94
CA ASN A 289 0.91 -14.40 16.66
C ASN A 289 2.24 -14.40 15.88
N PHE A 290 2.10 -14.52 14.56
CA PHE A 290 3.15 -14.73 13.57
C PHE A 290 3.71 -13.41 13.03
N GLY A 291 4.95 -13.42 12.51
CA GLY A 291 5.44 -12.31 11.69
C GLY A 291 4.46 -12.04 10.54
N GLU A 292 3.93 -10.82 10.51
CA GLU A 292 2.91 -10.38 9.56
C GLU A 292 3.40 -9.13 8.84
N ILE A 293 3.30 -9.16 7.51
CA ILE A 293 3.51 -8.01 6.63
C ILE A 293 2.28 -7.87 5.75
N ASP A 294 1.51 -6.78 5.88
CA ASP A 294 0.31 -6.64 5.04
C ASP A 294 0.72 -6.33 3.60
N THR A 295 1.54 -5.29 3.41
CA THR A 295 1.97 -4.88 2.06
C THR A 295 3.47 -4.64 1.99
N LEU A 296 4.15 -5.32 1.06
CA LEU A 296 5.52 -5.05 0.67
C LEU A 296 5.55 -4.51 -0.75
N ILE A 297 5.85 -3.22 -0.90
CA ILE A 297 6.04 -2.55 -2.19
C ILE A 297 7.54 -2.36 -2.41
N ASN A 298 8.07 -2.95 -3.47
CA ASN A 298 9.46 -2.82 -3.85
C ASN A 298 9.61 -2.23 -5.25
N SER A 299 10.05 -0.97 -5.32
CA SER A 299 10.51 -0.30 -6.55
C SER A 299 12.04 -0.13 -6.58
N GLY A 300 12.71 -0.33 -5.44
CA GLY A 300 14.16 -0.34 -5.31
C GLY A 300 14.76 -1.75 -5.39
N THR A 301 15.77 -2.00 -4.55
CA THR A 301 16.45 -3.31 -4.47
C THR A 301 16.28 -3.94 -3.09
N ILE A 302 15.84 -5.20 -3.06
CA ILE A 302 15.92 -6.10 -1.90
C ILE A 302 16.89 -7.21 -2.28
N SER A 303 18.02 -7.31 -1.59
CA SER A 303 19.06 -8.28 -1.95
C SER A 303 19.69 -8.97 -0.76
N ALA A 304 20.01 -10.25 -0.89
CA ALA A 304 20.70 -10.97 0.17
C ALA A 304 21.65 -12.04 -0.35
N GLY A 305 22.69 -12.37 0.45
CA GLY A 305 23.58 -13.49 0.14
C GLY A 305 22.87 -14.85 0.08
N SER A 306 21.81 -15.08 0.87
CA SER A 306 21.02 -16.32 0.84
C SER A 306 19.59 -16.12 0.34
N HIS A 307 18.71 -15.43 1.08
CA HIS A 307 17.32 -15.25 0.67
C HIS A 307 16.93 -13.77 0.74
N ALA A 308 16.57 -13.14 -0.38
CA ALA A 308 16.17 -11.73 -0.31
C ALA A 308 14.90 -11.58 0.56
N ILE A 309 13.91 -12.45 0.37
CA ILE A 309 12.77 -12.59 1.27
C ILE A 309 12.69 -14.03 1.75
N HIS A 310 12.71 -14.23 3.06
CA HIS A 310 12.40 -15.50 3.68
C HIS A 310 11.14 -15.33 4.52
N ASN A 311 10.06 -15.96 4.10
CA ASN A 311 8.78 -15.92 4.79
C ASN A 311 8.49 -17.27 5.43
N THR A 312 8.24 -17.26 6.74
CA THR A 312 7.68 -18.40 7.48
C THR A 312 6.34 -18.02 8.14
N GLY A 313 6.02 -16.72 8.19
CA GLY A 313 4.74 -16.17 8.65
C GLY A 313 3.80 -15.84 7.50
N THR A 314 3.13 -14.69 7.60
CA THR A 314 2.16 -14.23 6.59
C THR A 314 2.66 -12.96 5.92
N ILE A 315 2.65 -12.94 4.59
CA ILE A 315 2.74 -11.71 3.81
C ILE A 315 1.48 -11.63 2.96
N THR A 316 0.65 -10.60 3.15
CA THR A 316 -0.60 -10.51 2.38
C THR A 316 -0.33 -10.14 0.94
N THR A 317 0.44 -9.07 0.68
CA THR A 317 0.69 -8.60 -0.68
C THR A 317 2.16 -8.23 -0.88
N ILE A 318 2.73 -8.71 -1.98
CA ILE A 318 4.03 -8.25 -2.51
C ILE A 318 3.78 -7.63 -3.88
N ILE A 319 4.21 -6.39 -4.07
CA ILE A 319 4.25 -5.71 -5.37
C ILE A 319 5.71 -5.40 -5.68
N ASN A 320 6.28 -6.13 -6.63
CA ASN A 320 7.67 -5.98 -7.04
C ASN A 320 7.76 -5.34 -8.43
N THR A 321 8.12 -4.06 -8.47
CA THR A 321 8.48 -3.32 -9.69
C THR A 321 9.97 -3.05 -9.83
N GLY A 322 10.73 -3.29 -8.75
CA GLY A 322 12.19 -3.20 -8.70
C GLY A 322 12.86 -4.57 -8.83
N THR A 323 13.89 -4.80 -8.00
CA THR A 323 14.65 -6.06 -7.97
C THR A 323 14.58 -6.73 -6.60
N ILE A 324 14.22 -8.01 -6.58
CA ILE A 324 14.36 -8.92 -5.44
C ILE A 324 15.31 -10.03 -5.86
N VAL A 325 16.47 -10.16 -5.21
CA VAL A 325 17.54 -11.04 -5.69
C VAL A 325 18.36 -11.69 -4.58
N SER A 326 18.54 -13.00 -4.67
CA SER A 326 19.63 -13.69 -3.96
C SER A 326 20.93 -13.53 -4.76
N THR A 327 21.99 -13.05 -4.12
CA THR A 327 23.33 -12.92 -4.73
C THR A 327 24.23 -14.14 -4.51
N GLY A 328 23.84 -15.06 -3.62
CA GLY A 328 24.47 -16.35 -3.42
C GLY A 328 23.56 -17.52 -3.81
N SER A 329 23.70 -18.66 -3.13
CA SER A 329 23.07 -19.93 -3.54
C SER A 329 21.62 -20.13 -3.12
N GLY A 330 20.96 -19.13 -2.55
CA GLY A 330 19.54 -19.24 -2.20
C GLY A 330 18.62 -18.69 -3.28
N TYR A 331 17.54 -18.02 -2.85
CA TYR A 331 16.40 -17.67 -3.70
C TYR A 331 15.97 -16.23 -3.45
N SER A 332 15.44 -15.54 -4.46
CA SER A 332 14.84 -14.22 -4.29
C SER A 332 13.72 -14.28 -3.25
N ILE A 333 12.86 -15.30 -3.35
CA ILE A 333 11.80 -15.56 -2.35
C ILE A 333 11.86 -17.02 -1.93
N LYS A 334 12.04 -17.25 -0.62
CA LYS A 334 11.82 -18.54 0.02
C LYS A 334 10.55 -18.44 0.88
N ASN A 335 9.50 -19.15 0.50
CA ASN A 335 8.23 -19.13 1.22
C ASN A 335 7.91 -20.47 1.88
N GLU A 336 8.02 -20.52 3.20
CA GLU A 336 7.60 -21.61 4.06
C GLU A 336 6.32 -21.25 4.85
N GLY A 337 5.73 -20.07 4.58
CA GLY A 337 4.49 -19.58 5.18
C GLY A 337 3.43 -19.26 4.12
N ILE A 338 2.65 -18.20 4.34
CA ILE A 338 1.58 -17.76 3.44
C ILE A 338 2.01 -16.49 2.71
N ILE A 339 1.84 -16.50 1.38
CA ILE A 339 1.83 -15.30 0.54
C ILE A 339 0.49 -15.28 -0.20
N THR A 340 -0.34 -14.25 0.00
CA THR A 340 -1.65 -14.19 -0.67
C THR A 340 -1.50 -13.69 -2.10
N ASN A 341 -0.95 -12.48 -2.29
CA ASN A 341 -0.79 -11.87 -3.62
C ASN A 341 0.68 -11.57 -3.90
N LEU A 342 1.14 -11.95 -5.09
CA LEU A 342 2.45 -11.57 -5.62
C LEU A 342 2.27 -10.97 -7.01
N THR A 343 2.45 -9.66 -7.12
CA THR A 343 2.61 -8.96 -8.41
C THR A 343 4.10 -8.78 -8.71
N ASN A 344 4.54 -9.17 -9.90
CA ASN A 344 5.96 -9.07 -10.29
C ASN A 344 6.12 -8.48 -11.70
N SER A 345 6.91 -7.41 -11.84
CA SER A 345 7.39 -6.92 -13.14
C SER A 345 8.87 -7.20 -13.39
N GLN A 346 9.60 -7.77 -12.42
CA GLN A 346 11.02 -8.09 -12.58
C GLN A 346 11.21 -9.21 -13.62
N GLY A 347 11.96 -8.94 -14.68
CA GLY A 347 12.28 -9.90 -15.73
C GLY A 347 13.14 -9.34 -16.87
N ALA A 348 13.25 -8.01 -16.99
CA ALA A 348 14.16 -7.37 -17.94
C ALA A 348 15.62 -7.81 -17.77
N SER A 349 16.36 -7.82 -18.87
CA SER A 349 17.80 -8.11 -18.92
C SER A 349 18.22 -9.44 -18.25
N GLY A 350 17.31 -10.42 -18.21
CA GLY A 350 17.56 -11.73 -17.60
C GLY A 350 17.39 -11.78 -16.09
N SER A 351 16.94 -10.70 -15.45
CA SER A 351 16.67 -10.65 -14.00
C SER A 351 15.40 -11.44 -13.68
N THR A 352 15.51 -12.76 -13.50
CA THR A 352 14.38 -13.62 -13.16
C THR A 352 14.20 -13.71 -11.64
N LEU A 353 12.97 -13.55 -11.16
CA LEU A 353 12.65 -13.74 -9.75
C LEU A 353 12.71 -15.24 -9.42
N THR A 354 13.64 -15.67 -8.56
CA THR A 354 13.71 -17.09 -8.16
C THR A 354 12.86 -17.36 -6.92
N TYR A 355 12.06 -18.42 -6.95
CA TYR A 355 11.07 -18.71 -5.93
C TYR A 355 11.13 -20.18 -5.49
N THR A 356 11.02 -20.43 -4.18
CA THR A 356 10.90 -21.79 -3.65
C THR A 356 9.89 -21.88 -2.49
N GLY A 357 9.33 -23.09 -2.29
CA GLY A 357 8.38 -23.39 -1.23
C GLY A 357 6.92 -23.30 -1.65
N THR A 358 6.01 -22.96 -0.74
CA THR A 358 4.57 -22.85 -1.03
C THR A 358 4.33 -21.70 -2.00
N VAL A 359 3.67 -21.93 -3.14
CA VAL A 359 3.37 -20.87 -4.12
C VAL A 359 2.40 -19.82 -3.55
N PRO A 360 2.39 -18.57 -4.04
CA PRO A 360 1.39 -17.59 -3.62
C PRO A 360 -0.03 -18.02 -4.02
N THR A 361 -1.05 -17.55 -3.30
CA THR A 361 -2.45 -17.83 -3.66
C THR A 361 -2.79 -17.24 -5.03
N ASN A 362 -2.37 -16.00 -5.27
CA ASN A 362 -2.49 -15.31 -6.55
C ASN A 362 -1.10 -14.82 -7.02
N TYR A 363 -0.74 -15.12 -8.25
CA TYR A 363 0.42 -14.55 -8.93
C TYR A 363 -0.05 -13.72 -10.11
N ASN A 364 0.24 -12.41 -10.08
CA ASN A 364 -0.08 -11.49 -11.15
C ASN A 364 1.21 -11.10 -11.88
N ILE A 365 1.31 -11.39 -13.17
CA ILE A 365 2.39 -10.84 -13.98
C ILE A 365 2.12 -9.37 -14.27
N ARG A 366 3.13 -8.51 -14.10
CA ARG A 366 3.10 -7.15 -14.62
C ARG A 366 3.98 -7.03 -15.85
N VAL A 367 3.40 -6.60 -16.96
CA VAL A 367 4.09 -6.39 -18.24
C VAL A 367 4.27 -4.88 -18.44
N ASN A 368 5.51 -4.42 -18.54
CA ASN A 368 5.80 -3.01 -18.86
C ASN A 368 6.03 -2.82 -20.38
N SER A 369 6.56 -3.85 -21.06
CA SER A 369 6.77 -3.86 -22.51
C SER A 369 7.01 -5.29 -23.03
N ALA A 370 7.18 -5.44 -24.35
CA ALA A 370 7.58 -6.72 -24.97
C ALA A 370 8.93 -7.29 -24.49
N SER A 371 9.78 -6.48 -23.83
CA SER A 371 11.11 -6.87 -23.33
C SER A 371 11.28 -6.73 -21.82
N ASP A 372 10.32 -6.08 -21.14
CA ASP A 372 10.33 -5.84 -19.70
C ASP A 372 9.00 -6.29 -19.12
N PHE A 373 9.00 -7.46 -18.51
CA PHE A 373 7.82 -8.11 -17.97
C PHE A 373 8.23 -9.09 -16.89
N GLY A 374 7.31 -9.37 -15.96
CA GLY A 374 7.55 -10.31 -14.87
C GLY A 374 7.98 -11.68 -15.35
N LYS A 375 9.13 -12.15 -14.89
CA LYS A 375 9.61 -13.52 -15.02
C LYS A 375 9.85 -14.13 -13.65
N ILE A 376 9.35 -15.34 -13.43
CA ILE A 376 9.53 -16.10 -12.20
C ILE A 376 9.98 -17.53 -12.49
N ALA A 377 10.96 -18.01 -11.73
CA ALA A 377 11.48 -19.37 -11.80
C ALA A 377 11.21 -20.10 -10.48
N PHE A 378 10.31 -21.08 -10.52
CA PHE A 378 9.93 -21.88 -9.38
C PHE A 378 10.87 -23.08 -9.21
N THR A 379 11.20 -23.43 -7.97
CA THR A 379 12.00 -24.62 -7.62
C THR A 379 11.45 -25.27 -6.37
N SER A 380 11.26 -26.59 -6.38
CA SER A 380 10.77 -27.36 -5.22
C SER A 380 9.51 -26.76 -4.59
N ILE A 381 8.49 -26.51 -5.42
CA ILE A 381 7.26 -25.86 -4.99
C ILE A 381 6.21 -26.83 -4.43
N THR A 382 5.29 -26.29 -3.65
CA THR A 382 4.07 -26.97 -3.21
C THR A 382 2.84 -26.06 -3.37
N GLY A 383 1.65 -26.66 -3.46
CA GLY A 383 0.39 -25.95 -3.63
C GLY A 383 0.03 -25.66 -5.09
N SER A 384 -0.97 -24.79 -5.26
CA SER A 384 -1.46 -24.28 -6.55
C SER A 384 -1.65 -22.78 -6.45
N LEU A 385 -1.39 -22.06 -7.54
CA LEU A 385 -1.60 -20.62 -7.63
C LEU A 385 -2.71 -20.30 -8.64
N ASN A 386 -3.36 -19.16 -8.44
CA ASN A 386 -4.18 -18.50 -9.44
C ASN A 386 -3.34 -17.49 -10.21
N PHE A 387 -3.21 -17.68 -11.52
CA PHE A 387 -2.49 -16.78 -12.40
C PHE A 387 -3.45 -15.73 -12.97
N ASP A 388 -2.99 -14.48 -13.03
CA ASP A 388 -3.67 -13.40 -13.74
C ASP A 388 -2.66 -12.39 -14.31
N VAL A 389 -3.14 -11.49 -15.17
CA VAL A 389 -2.39 -10.32 -15.64
C VAL A 389 -2.74 -9.14 -14.76
N ASP A 390 -1.71 -8.49 -14.19
CA ASP A 390 -1.88 -7.31 -13.36
C ASP A 390 -2.53 -6.18 -14.15
N SER A 391 -3.51 -5.49 -13.55
CA SER A 391 -4.31 -4.45 -14.23
C SER A 391 -3.50 -3.26 -14.73
N GLU A 392 -2.30 -3.04 -14.20
CA GLU A 392 -1.39 -1.98 -14.67
C GLU A 392 -0.47 -2.44 -15.82
N SER A 393 -0.69 -3.64 -16.37
CA SER A 393 0.11 -4.16 -17.49
C SER A 393 -0.18 -3.44 -18.82
N GLU A 394 0.88 -3.29 -19.62
CA GLU A 394 0.84 -2.80 -21.00
C GLU A 394 1.06 -3.97 -21.97
N LEU A 395 -0.01 -4.69 -22.29
CA LEU A 395 0.05 -5.81 -23.23
C LEU A 395 0.14 -5.32 -24.68
N ALA A 396 0.97 -5.99 -25.48
CA ALA A 396 1.06 -5.80 -26.92
C ALA A 396 0.15 -6.80 -27.66
N SER A 397 -0.43 -6.36 -28.77
CA SER A 397 -1.35 -7.17 -29.60
C SER A 397 -0.62 -8.33 -30.26
N GLY A 398 -1.23 -9.53 -30.26
CA GLY A 398 -0.72 -10.70 -30.98
C GLY A 398 0.69 -11.12 -30.56
N THR A 399 1.03 -10.96 -29.29
CA THR A 399 2.39 -11.08 -28.77
C THR A 399 2.56 -12.28 -27.86
N THR A 400 3.70 -12.96 -28.00
CA THR A 400 4.11 -14.04 -27.09
C THR A 400 5.21 -13.52 -26.16
N TYR A 401 4.92 -13.48 -24.86
CA TYR A 401 5.89 -13.23 -23.81
C TYR A 401 6.45 -14.59 -23.35
N SER A 402 7.65 -14.90 -23.82
CA SER A 402 8.25 -16.22 -23.59
C SER A 402 8.75 -16.42 -22.16
N SER A 403 8.55 -17.63 -21.64
CA SER A 403 9.11 -18.14 -20.38
C SER A 403 8.84 -17.22 -19.18
N ILE A 404 7.58 -16.77 -19.05
CA ILE A 404 7.15 -15.91 -17.93
C ILE A 404 7.14 -16.67 -16.60
N MET A 405 6.92 -17.98 -16.65
CA MET A 405 6.97 -18.89 -15.51
C MET A 405 7.70 -20.17 -15.91
N THR A 406 8.62 -20.63 -15.07
CA THR A 406 9.31 -21.92 -15.23
C THR A 406 9.25 -22.73 -13.94
N GLY A 407 9.37 -24.06 -14.04
CA GLY A 407 9.41 -24.95 -12.87
C GLY A 407 8.06 -25.21 -12.19
N ILE A 408 6.94 -24.95 -12.88
CA ILE A 408 5.57 -25.18 -12.38
C ILE A 408 4.72 -25.93 -13.42
N SER A 409 4.11 -27.04 -13.00
CA SER A 409 3.25 -27.86 -13.88
C SER A 409 1.85 -27.27 -14.05
N SER A 410 1.16 -27.61 -15.14
CA SER A 410 -0.22 -27.15 -15.43
C SER A 410 -1.20 -27.41 -14.29
N GLY A 411 -1.12 -28.58 -13.64
CA GLY A 411 -2.00 -28.95 -12.54
C GLY A 411 -1.87 -28.09 -11.27
N SER A 412 -0.82 -27.25 -11.19
CA SER A 412 -0.58 -26.31 -10.09
C SER A 412 -0.96 -24.86 -10.47
N ILE A 413 -1.54 -24.64 -11.64
CA ILE A 413 -1.95 -23.32 -12.13
C ILE A 413 -3.46 -23.33 -12.38
N THR A 414 -4.18 -22.48 -11.65
CA THR A 414 -5.53 -22.06 -12.02
C THR A 414 -5.45 -20.71 -12.73
N GLY A 415 -6.42 -20.37 -13.59
CA GLY A 415 -6.34 -19.12 -14.37
C GLY A 415 -5.38 -19.22 -15.57
N GLN A 416 -5.68 -20.10 -16.52
CA GLN A 416 -4.83 -20.28 -17.72
C GLN A 416 -5.24 -19.40 -18.90
N SER A 417 -6.31 -18.62 -18.76
CA SER A 417 -6.78 -17.68 -19.76
C SER A 417 -7.64 -16.61 -19.09
N GLY A 418 -7.73 -15.44 -19.70
CA GLY A 418 -8.57 -14.35 -19.23
C GLY A 418 -8.57 -13.16 -20.17
N THR A 419 -9.17 -12.07 -19.71
CA THR A 419 -9.26 -10.81 -20.44
C THR A 419 -8.46 -9.74 -19.72
N HIS A 420 -7.74 -8.90 -20.45
CA HIS A 420 -7.08 -7.71 -19.92
C HIS A 420 -7.55 -6.46 -20.67
N LEU A 421 -7.70 -5.35 -19.96
CA LEU A 421 -8.02 -4.05 -20.54
C LEU A 421 -6.81 -3.13 -20.40
N ASN A 422 -6.25 -2.67 -21.52
CA ASN A 422 -5.21 -1.64 -21.48
C ASN A 422 -5.82 -0.27 -21.18
N ALA A 423 -4.98 0.67 -20.75
CA ALA A 423 -5.36 2.06 -20.50
C ALA A 423 -6.00 2.77 -21.72
N THR A 424 -5.74 2.28 -22.95
CA THR A 424 -6.35 2.78 -24.20
C THR A 424 -7.80 2.32 -24.41
N GLY A 425 -8.31 1.41 -23.58
CA GLY A 425 -9.65 0.81 -23.72
C GLY A 425 -9.69 -0.40 -24.65
N ASP A 426 -8.56 -0.91 -25.11
CA ASP A 426 -8.52 -2.15 -25.90
C ASP A 426 -8.58 -3.38 -24.98
N ARG A 427 -9.43 -4.35 -25.34
CA ARG A 427 -9.50 -5.65 -24.68
C ARG A 427 -8.57 -6.64 -25.36
N PHE A 428 -7.80 -7.36 -24.56
CA PHE A 428 -6.95 -8.47 -24.99
C PHE A 428 -7.44 -9.75 -24.34
N GLU A 429 -7.68 -10.77 -25.14
CA GLU A 429 -7.73 -12.13 -24.63
C GLU A 429 -6.30 -12.61 -24.44
N TRP A 430 -6.01 -13.22 -23.29
CA TRP A 430 -4.71 -13.80 -23.00
C TRP A 430 -4.87 -15.26 -22.60
N SER A 431 -3.85 -16.06 -22.90
CA SER A 431 -3.76 -17.45 -22.46
C SER A 431 -2.33 -17.85 -22.12
N LEU A 432 -2.22 -18.88 -21.27
CA LEU A 432 -0.96 -19.53 -20.96
C LEU A 432 -0.73 -20.69 -21.93
N GLU A 433 0.33 -20.59 -22.71
CA GLU A 433 0.75 -21.63 -23.64
C GLU A 433 2.02 -22.33 -23.14
N ASN A 434 2.16 -23.62 -23.49
CA ASN A 434 3.34 -24.38 -23.14
C ASN A 434 4.58 -23.83 -23.87
N GLY A 435 5.63 -23.49 -23.13
CA GLY A 435 6.85 -22.87 -23.65
C GLY A 435 7.92 -23.85 -24.12
N GLY A 436 7.59 -25.13 -24.34
CA GLY A 436 8.48 -26.14 -24.90
C GLY A 436 8.81 -27.32 -23.96
N ASP A 437 8.39 -27.25 -22.70
CA ASP A 437 8.48 -28.35 -21.73
C ASP A 437 7.28 -28.34 -20.77
N ALA A 438 7.07 -29.42 -20.00
CA ALA A 438 5.90 -29.59 -19.13
C ALA A 438 5.76 -28.56 -17.99
N THR A 439 6.76 -27.70 -17.77
CA THR A 439 6.87 -26.78 -16.63
C THR A 439 7.18 -25.32 -17.00
N THR A 440 7.29 -25.02 -18.30
CA THR A 440 7.57 -23.68 -18.82
C THR A 440 6.33 -23.13 -19.51
N TRP A 441 5.99 -21.87 -19.22
CA TRP A 441 4.79 -21.19 -19.70
C TRP A 441 5.13 -19.86 -20.37
N ASN A 442 4.49 -19.62 -21.50
CA ASN A 442 4.44 -18.35 -22.19
C ASN A 442 3.10 -17.68 -21.91
N LEU A 443 3.07 -16.35 -21.85
CA LEU A 443 1.83 -15.58 -21.93
C LEU A 443 1.63 -15.18 -23.40
N VAL A 444 0.50 -15.56 -23.97
CA VAL A 444 0.16 -15.24 -25.36
C VAL A 444 -1.07 -14.34 -25.37
N THR A 445 -0.98 -13.23 -26.08
CA THR A 445 -2.08 -12.28 -26.27
C THR A 445 -2.63 -12.41 -27.68
N GLU A 446 -3.96 -12.33 -27.79
CA GLU A 446 -4.62 -12.25 -29.08
C GLU A 446 -4.55 -10.82 -29.67
N SER A 447 -5.21 -10.63 -30.81
CA SER A 447 -5.35 -9.30 -31.40
C SER A 447 -6.17 -8.38 -30.50
N ALA A 448 -5.75 -7.13 -30.37
CA ALA A 448 -6.48 -6.11 -29.64
C ALA A 448 -7.91 -5.96 -30.17
N GLN A 449 -8.90 -6.06 -29.27
CA GLN A 449 -10.30 -5.85 -29.57
C GLN A 449 -10.74 -4.50 -28.99
N SER A 450 -10.94 -3.52 -29.85
CA SER A 450 -11.42 -2.22 -29.41
C SER A 450 -12.86 -2.31 -28.92
N ILE A 451 -13.15 -1.81 -27.72
CA ILE A 451 -14.51 -1.80 -27.15
C ILE A 451 -15.32 -0.55 -27.55
N THR A 452 -14.71 0.39 -28.30
CA THR A 452 -15.40 1.61 -28.76
C THR A 452 -16.36 1.36 -29.95
N PRO A 453 -15.99 0.61 -31.01
CA PRO A 453 -16.93 0.23 -32.06
C PRO A 453 -18.17 -0.57 -31.60
N PRO A 454 -18.06 -1.61 -30.75
CA PRO A 454 -19.22 -2.43 -30.40
C PRO A 454 -20.33 -1.64 -29.70
N THR A 455 -20.00 -0.62 -28.89
CA THR A 455 -21.01 0.22 -28.24
C THR A 455 -21.81 1.05 -29.26
N ASN A 456 -21.15 1.58 -30.28
CA ASN A 456 -21.81 2.36 -31.32
C ASN A 456 -22.71 1.50 -32.21
N CYS A 457 -22.27 0.27 -32.52
CA CYS A 457 -23.02 -0.66 -33.34
C CYS A 457 -24.24 -1.24 -32.62
N SER A 458 -24.15 -1.50 -31.30
CA SER A 458 -25.32 -1.88 -30.49
C SER A 458 -26.36 -0.75 -30.35
N ILE A 459 -25.93 0.51 -30.45
CA ILE A 459 -26.83 1.67 -30.44
C ILE A 459 -27.41 1.92 -31.83
N ASN A 460 -26.61 1.81 -32.89
CA ASN A 460 -27.03 2.01 -34.26
C ASN A 460 -26.12 1.24 -35.22
N SER A 461 -26.61 0.09 -35.69
CA SER A 461 -25.89 -0.79 -36.63
C SER A 461 -25.71 -0.20 -38.05
N SER A 462 -26.32 0.96 -38.35
CA SER A 462 -26.11 1.66 -39.63
C SER A 462 -24.83 2.52 -39.67
N LEU A 463 -24.09 2.62 -38.56
CA LEU A 463 -22.83 3.35 -38.52
C LEU A 463 -21.72 2.61 -39.30
N PRO A 464 -20.78 3.33 -39.93
CA PRO A 464 -19.67 2.71 -40.65
C PRO A 464 -18.80 1.85 -39.72
N GLY A 465 -18.60 0.57 -40.09
CA GLY A 465 -17.79 -0.39 -39.32
C GLY A 465 -18.59 -1.45 -38.54
N CYS A 466 -19.92 -1.37 -38.55
CA CYS A 466 -20.81 -2.36 -37.94
C CYS A 466 -21.10 -3.54 -38.87
N THR A 467 -21.39 -4.71 -38.29
CA THR A 467 -21.70 -5.96 -39.00
C THR A 467 -23.17 -6.33 -38.86
N SER A 468 -23.63 -7.30 -39.65
CA SER A 468 -25.01 -7.79 -39.60
C SER A 468 -25.38 -8.53 -38.30
N ASP A 469 -24.38 -8.84 -37.47
CA ASP A 469 -24.55 -9.61 -36.23
C ASP A 469 -24.72 -8.70 -34.99
N ASP A 470 -24.62 -7.37 -35.17
CA ASP A 470 -24.81 -6.38 -34.10
C ASP A 470 -26.31 -6.15 -33.83
N GLU A 471 -26.82 -6.57 -32.66
CA GLU A 471 -28.20 -6.29 -32.25
C GLU A 471 -28.44 -4.77 -32.09
N ASP A 472 -29.38 -4.23 -32.84
CA ASP A 472 -29.66 -2.79 -32.89
C ASP A 472 -30.84 -2.39 -31.97
N ILE A 473 -30.53 -1.67 -30.89
CA ILE A 473 -31.53 -1.11 -29.97
C ILE A 473 -32.42 -0.09 -30.70
N VAL A 474 -31.90 0.71 -31.63
CA VAL A 474 -32.70 1.68 -32.38
C VAL A 474 -33.75 0.96 -33.22
N SER A 475 -33.38 -0.08 -33.98
CA SER A 475 -34.37 -0.88 -34.71
C SER A 475 -35.42 -1.53 -33.80
N THR A 476 -35.02 -2.01 -32.62
CA THR A 476 -35.93 -2.65 -31.66
C THR A 476 -36.92 -1.65 -31.08
N VAL A 477 -36.45 -0.44 -30.74
CA VAL A 477 -37.30 0.67 -30.28
C VAL A 477 -38.20 1.19 -31.40
N GLU A 478 -37.70 1.32 -32.62
CA GLU A 478 -38.52 1.71 -33.79
C GLU A 478 -39.61 0.69 -34.07
N LEU A 479 -39.29 -0.61 -34.10
CA LEU A 479 -40.27 -1.69 -34.26
C LEU A 479 -41.28 -1.70 -33.12
N GLY A 480 -40.83 -1.55 -31.87
CA GLY A 480 -41.70 -1.46 -30.70
C GLY A 480 -42.65 -0.26 -30.74
N MET A 481 -42.13 0.94 -31.07
CA MET A 481 -42.93 2.15 -31.22
C MET A 481 -43.89 2.08 -32.41
N ASN A 482 -43.46 1.50 -33.53
CA ASN A 482 -44.32 1.27 -34.70
C ASN A 482 -45.42 0.24 -34.41
N ASN A 483 -45.20 -0.65 -33.44
CA ASN A 483 -46.19 -1.63 -32.99
C ASN A 483 -47.17 -1.09 -31.93
N LEU A 484 -47.08 0.19 -31.51
CA LEU A 484 -48.10 0.89 -30.72
C LEU A 484 -49.36 1.23 -31.55
N THR A 485 -49.89 0.22 -32.26
CA THR A 485 -51.03 0.35 -33.18
C THR A 485 -52.29 0.88 -32.47
N ASN A 486 -52.41 0.66 -31.16
CA ASN A 486 -53.53 1.12 -30.33
C ASN A 486 -53.64 2.66 -30.23
N VAL A 487 -52.52 3.39 -30.27
CA VAL A 487 -52.55 4.87 -30.21
C VAL A 487 -53.00 5.47 -31.56
N VAL A 488 -52.62 4.81 -32.67
CA VAL A 488 -52.92 5.28 -34.02
C VAL A 488 -54.32 4.88 -34.47
N ASN A 489 -54.79 3.68 -34.07
CA ASN A 489 -56.07 3.13 -34.51
C ASN A 489 -57.28 3.70 -33.75
N VAL A 490 -57.11 4.25 -32.55
CA VAL A 490 -58.22 4.66 -31.67
C VAL A 490 -58.17 6.14 -31.27
N ASN A 491 -57.42 6.97 -32.00
CA ASN A 491 -57.33 8.40 -31.69
C ASN A 491 -58.73 9.06 -31.74
N PHE A 492 -59.08 9.79 -30.68
CA PHE A 492 -60.41 10.35 -30.40
C PHE A 492 -60.96 11.21 -31.55
N ALA A 493 -60.10 11.88 -32.31
CA ALA A 493 -60.49 12.66 -33.48
C ALA A 493 -61.06 11.82 -34.65
N HIS A 494 -60.71 10.53 -34.72
CA HIS A 494 -61.02 9.65 -35.86
C HIS A 494 -62.24 8.74 -35.63
N MET A 495 -62.71 8.59 -34.39
CA MET A 495 -64.00 7.93 -34.11
C MET A 495 -65.18 8.80 -34.57
N ASN A 496 -65.05 10.12 -34.45
CA ASN A 496 -66.12 11.07 -34.82
C ASN A 496 -66.20 11.35 -36.33
N THR A 497 -65.18 10.99 -37.12
CA THR A 497 -65.21 11.23 -38.58
C THR A 497 -66.11 10.24 -39.33
N TYR A 498 -66.25 9.03 -38.80
CA TYR A 498 -67.07 7.97 -39.38
C TYR A 498 -68.30 7.66 -38.51
N ASP A 499 -68.61 8.53 -37.55
CA ASP A 499 -69.77 8.34 -36.68
C ASP A 499 -71.07 8.39 -37.49
N CYS A 500 -72.01 7.59 -37.04
CA CYS A 500 -73.27 7.33 -37.70
C CYS A 500 -74.29 8.42 -37.34
N ASP A 501 -74.22 9.57 -38.01
CA ASP A 501 -75.04 10.75 -37.68
C ASP A 501 -76.41 10.81 -38.36
N THR A 502 -76.61 10.04 -39.42
CA THR A 502 -77.88 9.99 -40.15
C THR A 502 -78.46 8.59 -40.12
N PHE A 503 -79.64 8.43 -39.50
CA PHE A 503 -80.35 7.15 -39.41
C PHE A 503 -81.48 7.09 -40.42
N GLY A 504 -81.57 5.99 -41.16
CA GLY A 504 -82.73 5.74 -42.04
C GLY A 504 -84.00 5.47 -41.24
N GLU A 505 -85.13 5.33 -41.92
CA GLU A 505 -86.47 5.15 -41.30
C GLU A 505 -86.54 3.94 -40.35
N ASN A 506 -85.72 2.90 -40.59
CA ASN A 506 -85.61 1.74 -39.70
C ASN A 506 -84.70 1.98 -38.47
N GLY A 507 -84.26 3.21 -38.22
CA GLY A 507 -83.38 3.58 -37.11
C GLY A 507 -81.96 3.02 -37.20
N MET A 508 -81.50 2.63 -38.39
CA MET A 508 -80.16 2.06 -38.63
C MET A 508 -79.27 3.02 -39.41
N CYS A 509 -77.97 2.96 -39.15
CA CYS A 509 -76.94 3.66 -39.91
C CYS A 509 -75.75 2.74 -40.15
N ILE A 510 -75.16 2.84 -41.33
CA ILE A 510 -73.91 2.17 -41.70
C ILE A 510 -72.96 3.23 -42.27
N SER A 511 -71.73 3.25 -41.78
CA SER A 511 -70.65 4.08 -42.30
C SER A 511 -69.44 3.20 -42.65
N LEU A 512 -68.87 3.46 -43.82
CA LEU A 512 -67.72 2.75 -44.36
C LEU A 512 -66.66 3.78 -44.75
N GLY A 513 -65.43 3.56 -44.27
CA GLY A 513 -64.31 4.44 -44.53
C GLY A 513 -63.05 3.66 -44.86
N ALA A 514 -62.16 4.26 -45.64
CA ALA A 514 -60.79 3.80 -45.78
C ALA A 514 -59.84 4.90 -45.26
N ARG A 515 -58.74 4.49 -44.67
CA ARG A 515 -57.76 5.37 -44.02
C ARG A 515 -56.35 4.99 -44.44
N ASN A 516 -55.51 6.01 -44.67
CA ASN A 516 -54.06 5.89 -44.72
C ASN A 516 -53.45 6.87 -43.71
N THR A 517 -52.56 6.42 -42.84
CA THR A 517 -51.88 7.26 -41.85
C THR A 517 -50.39 7.05 -41.93
N LYS A 518 -49.67 8.15 -42.17
CA LYS A 518 -48.22 8.17 -42.25
C LYS A 518 -47.64 9.03 -41.12
N ILE A 519 -46.87 8.41 -40.25
CA ILE A 519 -46.06 9.06 -39.22
C ILE A 519 -44.66 9.20 -39.83
N LYS A 520 -44.05 10.38 -39.71
CA LYS A 520 -42.72 10.66 -40.31
C LYS A 520 -41.56 10.36 -39.37
N ASN A 521 -41.78 10.32 -38.05
CA ASN A 521 -40.73 10.02 -37.08
C ASN A 521 -41.30 9.41 -35.78
N PRO A 522 -41.09 8.11 -35.51
CA PRO A 522 -40.51 7.11 -36.42
C PRO A 522 -41.39 6.93 -37.67
N ASN A 523 -40.78 6.54 -38.79
CA ASN A 523 -41.49 6.41 -40.06
C ASN A 523 -42.41 5.18 -40.02
N SER A 524 -43.72 5.38 -40.10
CA SER A 524 -44.72 4.31 -40.09
C SER A 524 -45.87 4.65 -41.03
N GLU A 525 -46.34 3.68 -41.82
CA GLU A 525 -47.53 3.81 -42.65
C GLU A 525 -48.54 2.72 -42.31
N THR A 526 -49.77 3.11 -42.01
CA THR A 526 -50.86 2.20 -41.68
C THR A 526 -52.07 2.49 -42.55
N LYS A 527 -52.54 1.46 -43.24
CA LYS A 527 -53.78 1.50 -44.02
C LYS A 527 -54.84 0.71 -43.29
N SER A 528 -56.07 1.19 -43.28
CA SER A 528 -57.16 0.49 -42.58
C SER A 528 -58.50 0.76 -43.23
N LEU A 529 -59.39 -0.23 -43.17
CA LEU A 529 -60.80 -0.11 -43.48
C LEU A 529 -61.58 0.06 -42.16
N VAL A 530 -62.45 1.05 -42.10
CA VAL A 530 -63.28 1.35 -40.94
C VAL A 530 -64.73 1.02 -41.29
N PHE A 531 -65.39 0.28 -40.40
CA PHE A 531 -66.81 -0.02 -40.45
C PHE A 531 -67.48 0.42 -39.16
N VAL A 532 -68.55 1.19 -39.28
CA VAL A 532 -69.38 1.61 -38.16
C VAL A 532 -70.82 1.22 -38.45
N PHE A 533 -71.44 0.51 -37.50
CA PHE A 533 -72.86 0.22 -37.50
C PHE A 533 -73.51 0.91 -36.31
N GLY A 534 -74.48 1.76 -36.57
CA GLY A 534 -75.27 2.44 -35.55
C GLY A 534 -76.72 1.96 -35.55
N LYS A 535 -77.31 1.85 -34.36
CA LYS A 535 -78.75 1.67 -34.19
C LYS A 535 -79.29 2.66 -33.17
N LYS A 536 -80.31 3.42 -33.58
CA LYS A 536 -81.08 4.31 -32.73
C LYS A 536 -82.13 3.50 -31.97
N LEU A 537 -82.11 3.59 -30.64
CA LEU A 537 -83.03 2.89 -29.74
C LEU A 537 -84.20 3.79 -29.31
N SER A 538 -83.96 5.10 -29.19
CA SER A 538 -84.97 6.13 -28.94
C SER A 538 -84.47 7.50 -29.45
N GLU A 539 -85.27 8.55 -29.29
CA GLU A 539 -84.85 9.91 -29.70
C GLU A 539 -83.54 10.36 -29.05
N ASN A 540 -83.26 9.90 -27.82
CA ASN A 540 -82.10 10.32 -27.02
C ASN A 540 -81.00 9.25 -26.87
N TYR A 541 -81.23 8.01 -27.33
CA TYR A 541 -80.26 6.92 -27.17
C TYR A 541 -79.98 6.21 -28.50
N ARG A 542 -78.69 6.14 -28.85
CA ARG A 542 -78.13 5.29 -29.92
C ARG A 542 -77.00 4.45 -29.35
N PHE A 543 -76.77 3.28 -29.94
CA PHE A 543 -75.50 2.56 -29.79
C PHE A 543 -74.81 2.45 -31.15
N ALA A 544 -73.49 2.41 -31.14
CA ALA A 544 -72.69 2.17 -32.33
C ALA A 544 -71.62 1.14 -32.02
N VAL A 545 -71.35 0.27 -33.00
CA VAL A 545 -70.22 -0.65 -33.00
C VAL A 545 -69.22 -0.15 -34.02
N PHE A 546 -67.99 0.06 -33.58
CA PHE A 546 -66.87 0.48 -34.40
C PHE A 546 -65.92 -0.70 -34.58
N SER A 547 -65.53 -0.99 -35.83
CA SER A 547 -64.48 -1.94 -36.15
C SER A 547 -63.52 -1.35 -37.16
N SER A 548 -62.22 -1.52 -36.93
CA SER A 548 -61.16 -1.13 -37.84
C SER A 548 -60.35 -2.36 -38.22
N PHE A 549 -60.18 -2.59 -39.52
CA PHE A 549 -59.40 -3.68 -40.08
C PHE A 549 -58.15 -3.10 -40.72
N LYS A 550 -56.97 -3.52 -40.25
CA LYS A 550 -55.71 -3.16 -40.89
C LYS A 550 -55.63 -3.84 -42.27
N LEU A 551 -55.25 -3.09 -43.29
CA LEU A 551 -55.02 -3.57 -44.66
C LEU A 551 -53.55 -3.91 -44.87
#